data_AF-A0A3N1W4P8-F1
#
_entry.id   AF-A0A3N1W4P8-F1
#
_cell.length_a   1.000
_cell.length_b   1.000
_cell.length_c   1.000
_cell.angle_alpha   90.00
_cell.angle_beta   90.00
_cell.angle_gamma   90.00
#
_symmetry.space_group_name_H-M   'P 1'
#
loop_
_entity.id
_entity.type
_entity.pdbx_description
1 polymer ?
#
loop_
_entity_poly.entity_id
_entity_poly.type
_entity_poly.pdbx_seq_one_letter_code
_entity_poly.pdbx_strand_id
1 'polypeptide(L)'
;MKNAIQLLQNYLDAIQDPQAAASLFAEDGVLELPYLQTLGLPHRVQGREQIQAFIAGLLKKVPDFRFRNIRFLIDTPAQAFAEYSVEAEVPATGQIYKQTYAGRLVAEKGQITLLRESMDTLAAQRAFTDARISSIGDHDKTQPTAIVVSAYYRVHPEDRQTFIDAVKPEMQAAQQLPGCVFYAFSQDLVNPDAFHLSEGWADIDAYERHEHSATFLQALSTVVKEVRILHREGVRYDVAIQHIDDPRGKVTD
;
A
#
# COMPACT_ATOMS: atom_id res chain seq x y z
N MET A 1 -15.67 -41.17 11.62
CA MET A 1 -15.93 -40.00 10.76
C MET A 1 -15.28 -38.80 11.44
N LYS A 2 -14.58 -37.92 10.72
CA LYS A 2 -13.94 -36.74 11.35
C LYS A 2 -15.02 -35.74 11.79
N ASN A 3 -14.89 -35.15 12.97
CA ASN A 3 -15.75 -34.03 13.40
C ASN A 3 -15.20 -32.67 12.90
N ALA A 4 -15.94 -31.59 13.11
CA ALA A 4 -15.58 -30.26 12.59
C ALA A 4 -14.22 -29.74 13.11
N ILE A 5 -13.89 -29.91 14.39
CA ILE A 5 -12.57 -29.50 14.92
C ILE A 5 -11.44 -30.32 14.31
N GLN A 6 -11.60 -31.65 14.21
CA GLN A 6 -10.60 -32.49 13.56
C GLN A 6 -10.38 -32.09 12.11
N LEU A 7 -11.44 -31.71 11.39
CA LEU A 7 -11.31 -31.22 10.01
C LEU A 7 -10.59 -29.88 9.93
N LEU A 8 -10.94 -28.92 10.81
CA LEU A 8 -10.27 -27.62 10.83
C LEU A 8 -8.79 -27.77 11.19
N GLN A 9 -8.48 -28.53 12.25
CA GLN A 9 -7.09 -28.80 12.66
C GLN A 9 -6.30 -29.45 11.52
N ASN A 10 -6.83 -30.51 10.91
CA ASN A 10 -6.16 -31.17 9.79
C ASN A 10 -5.95 -30.24 8.59
N TYR A 11 -6.90 -29.33 8.31
CA TYR A 11 -6.74 -28.33 7.25
C TYR A 11 -5.61 -27.36 7.56
N LEU A 12 -5.56 -26.83 8.79
CA LEU A 12 -4.53 -25.90 9.21
C LEU A 12 -3.13 -26.55 9.20
N ASP A 13 -3.02 -27.82 9.63
CA ASP A 13 -1.78 -28.58 9.60
C ASP A 13 -1.33 -28.93 8.17
N ALA A 14 -2.27 -29.20 7.28
CA ALA A 14 -2.01 -29.59 5.90
C ALA A 14 -1.80 -28.42 4.94
N ILE A 15 -1.81 -27.16 5.40
CA ILE A 15 -1.81 -25.98 4.52
C ILE A 15 -0.66 -25.94 3.51
N GLN A 16 0.45 -26.61 3.83
CA GLN A 16 1.62 -26.76 2.96
C GLN A 16 1.54 -27.79 1.86
N ASP A 17 0.56 -28.66 1.94
CA ASP A 17 0.22 -29.61 0.91
C ASP A 17 -1.16 -29.22 0.37
N PRO A 18 -1.21 -28.37 -0.68
CA PRO A 18 -2.47 -27.90 -1.24
C PRO A 18 -3.42 -29.03 -1.62
N GLN A 19 -2.88 -30.18 -2.05
CA GLN A 19 -3.68 -31.33 -2.45
C GLN A 19 -4.27 -32.03 -1.21
N ALA A 20 -3.47 -32.26 -0.16
CA ALA A 20 -3.96 -32.82 1.09
C ALA A 20 -4.99 -31.91 1.76
N ALA A 21 -4.74 -30.59 1.81
CA ALA A 21 -5.69 -29.62 2.36
C ALA A 21 -7.02 -29.62 1.59
N ALA A 22 -6.97 -29.60 0.24
CA ALA A 22 -8.17 -29.66 -0.59
C ALA A 22 -8.93 -30.98 -0.45
N SER A 23 -8.25 -32.11 -0.20
CA SER A 23 -8.87 -33.43 -0.05
C SER A 23 -9.82 -33.54 1.15
N LEU A 24 -9.70 -32.64 2.13
CA LEU A 24 -10.56 -32.56 3.31
C LEU A 24 -11.96 -32.00 2.97
N PHE A 25 -12.10 -31.28 1.86
CA PHE A 25 -13.36 -30.72 1.42
C PHE A 25 -14.25 -31.77 0.73
N ALA A 26 -15.55 -31.55 0.77
CA ALA A 26 -16.51 -32.24 -0.09
C ALA A 26 -16.18 -31.94 -1.57
N GLU A 27 -16.74 -32.71 -2.50
CA GLU A 27 -16.51 -32.55 -3.94
C GLU A 27 -16.85 -31.13 -4.42
N ASP A 28 -17.93 -30.55 -3.89
CA ASP A 28 -18.43 -29.20 -4.14
C ASP A 28 -18.20 -28.24 -2.95
N GLY A 29 -17.32 -28.61 -2.01
CA GLY A 29 -17.01 -27.82 -0.82
C GLY A 29 -16.42 -26.45 -1.16
N VAL A 30 -16.56 -25.50 -0.25
CA VAL A 30 -16.28 -24.08 -0.51
C VAL A 30 -15.25 -23.52 0.47
N LEU A 31 -14.27 -22.80 -0.06
CA LEU A 31 -13.39 -21.92 0.73
C LEU A 31 -13.74 -20.46 0.41
N GLU A 32 -14.07 -19.68 1.44
CA GLU A 32 -14.44 -18.27 1.34
C GLU A 32 -13.54 -17.39 2.22
N LEU A 33 -12.99 -16.34 1.63
CA LEU A 33 -12.34 -15.23 2.32
C LEU A 33 -13.01 -13.92 1.86
N PRO A 34 -14.21 -13.60 2.36
CA PRO A 34 -15.10 -12.59 1.76
C PRO A 34 -14.43 -11.22 1.58
N TYR A 35 -13.61 -10.82 2.55
CA TYR A 35 -12.97 -9.51 2.55
C TYR A 35 -11.86 -9.36 1.50
N LEU A 36 -11.38 -10.45 0.88
CA LEU A 36 -10.48 -10.35 -0.29
C LEU A 36 -11.13 -9.60 -1.47
N GLN A 37 -12.47 -9.54 -1.52
CA GLN A 37 -13.19 -8.74 -2.51
C GLN A 37 -12.80 -7.26 -2.44
N THR A 38 -12.53 -6.73 -1.24
CA THR A 38 -12.12 -5.32 -1.05
C THR A 38 -10.75 -5.02 -1.67
N LEU A 39 -9.93 -6.06 -1.87
CA LEU A 39 -8.62 -5.98 -2.54
C LEU A 39 -8.71 -6.33 -4.04
N GLY A 40 -9.91 -6.53 -4.58
CA GLY A 40 -10.11 -6.95 -5.97
C GLY A 40 -9.65 -8.39 -6.28
N LEU A 41 -9.50 -9.24 -5.25
CA LEU A 41 -9.00 -10.61 -5.38
C LEU A 41 -10.13 -11.64 -5.37
N PRO A 42 -9.90 -12.85 -5.91
CA PRO A 42 -10.81 -13.98 -5.72
C PRO A 42 -11.05 -14.23 -4.22
N HIS A 43 -12.32 -14.19 -3.81
CA HIS A 43 -12.74 -14.26 -2.40
C HIS A 43 -13.56 -15.51 -2.09
N ARG A 44 -13.80 -16.35 -3.10
CA ARG A 44 -14.54 -17.60 -3.00
C ARG A 44 -14.06 -18.56 -4.09
N VAL A 45 -13.76 -19.80 -3.70
CA VAL A 45 -13.44 -20.91 -4.61
C VAL A 45 -14.25 -22.14 -4.21
N GLN A 46 -14.64 -22.94 -5.21
CA GLN A 46 -15.50 -24.10 -5.00
C GLN A 46 -14.94 -25.34 -5.68
N GLY A 47 -15.02 -26.45 -4.95
CA GLY A 47 -14.48 -27.74 -5.36
C GLY A 47 -12.98 -27.86 -5.14
N ARG A 48 -12.54 -29.11 -4.99
CA ARG A 48 -11.17 -29.45 -4.56
C ARG A 48 -10.09 -28.88 -5.47
N GLU A 49 -10.31 -28.90 -6.79
CA GLU A 49 -9.35 -28.40 -7.76
C GLU A 49 -9.10 -26.89 -7.59
N GLN A 50 -10.16 -26.08 -7.49
CA GLN A 50 -10.03 -24.64 -7.31
C GLN A 50 -9.44 -24.28 -5.95
N ILE A 51 -9.81 -25.01 -4.89
CA ILE A 51 -9.24 -24.86 -3.55
C ILE A 51 -7.74 -25.15 -3.57
N GLN A 52 -7.32 -26.26 -4.19
CA GLN A 52 -5.92 -26.61 -4.34
C GLN A 52 -5.15 -25.51 -5.09
N ALA A 53 -5.69 -25.03 -6.22
CA ALA A 53 -5.06 -23.97 -7.01
C ALA A 53 -4.96 -22.65 -6.22
N PHE A 54 -5.97 -22.31 -5.43
CA PHE A 54 -5.99 -21.12 -4.58
C PHE A 54 -4.90 -21.18 -3.50
N ILE A 55 -4.81 -22.30 -2.77
CA ILE A 55 -3.78 -22.51 -1.74
C ILE A 55 -2.38 -22.52 -2.38
N ALA A 56 -2.21 -23.21 -3.52
CA ALA A 56 -0.93 -23.21 -4.24
C ALA A 56 -0.52 -21.79 -4.70
N GLY A 57 -1.47 -20.95 -5.11
CA GLY A 57 -1.24 -19.54 -5.45
C GLY A 57 -0.75 -18.73 -4.26
N LEU A 58 -1.29 -18.97 -3.06
CA LEU A 58 -0.81 -18.37 -1.82
C LEU A 58 0.62 -18.82 -1.49
N LEU A 59 0.90 -20.12 -1.52
CA LEU A 59 2.23 -20.66 -1.19
C LEU A 59 3.32 -20.23 -2.18
N LYS A 60 2.98 -19.98 -3.45
CA LYS A 60 3.92 -19.35 -4.39
C LYS A 60 4.36 -17.96 -3.96
N LYS A 61 3.49 -17.20 -3.29
CA LYS A 61 3.77 -15.84 -2.82
C LYS A 61 4.38 -15.82 -1.42
N VAL A 62 4.06 -16.79 -0.58
CA VAL A 62 4.53 -16.90 0.81
C VAL A 62 4.91 -18.36 1.09
N PRO A 63 6.11 -18.81 0.69
CA PRO A 63 6.52 -20.23 0.78
C PRO A 63 6.45 -20.79 2.21
N ASP A 64 6.86 -19.98 3.19
CA ASP A 64 6.92 -20.37 4.59
C ASP A 64 5.59 -20.18 5.35
N PHE A 65 4.48 -19.95 4.64
CA PHE A 65 3.17 -19.79 5.26
C PHE A 65 2.79 -20.99 6.13
N ARG A 66 2.54 -20.75 7.42
CA ARG A 66 2.03 -21.73 8.39
C ARG A 66 1.07 -21.06 9.35
N PHE A 67 0.00 -21.76 9.68
CA PHE A 67 -0.87 -21.36 10.77
C PHE A 67 -0.22 -21.67 12.13
N ARG A 68 -0.43 -20.79 13.10
CA ARG A 68 0.05 -20.88 14.48
C ARG A 68 -0.92 -20.22 15.45
N ASN A 69 -0.73 -20.44 16.75
CA ASN A 69 -1.56 -19.88 17.83
C ASN A 69 -3.06 -20.20 17.64
N ILE A 70 -3.36 -21.46 17.34
CA ILE A 70 -4.73 -21.91 17.07
C ILE A 70 -5.53 -21.94 18.37
N ARG A 71 -6.70 -21.29 18.37
CA ARG A 71 -7.63 -21.25 19.48
C ARG A 71 -9.04 -21.57 19.00
N PHE A 72 -9.53 -22.75 19.36
CA PHE A 72 -10.92 -23.13 19.12
C PHE A 72 -11.87 -22.44 20.12
N LEU A 73 -12.99 -21.93 19.63
CA LEU A 73 -14.01 -21.24 20.42
C LEU A 73 -15.40 -21.85 20.25
N ILE A 74 -15.65 -22.55 19.13
CA ILE A 74 -16.85 -23.37 18.93
C ILE A 74 -16.40 -24.78 18.54
N ASP A 75 -16.92 -25.77 19.26
CA ASP A 75 -16.73 -27.20 19.02
C ASP A 75 -18.09 -27.91 19.00
N THR A 76 -18.58 -28.24 17.82
CA THR A 76 -19.75 -29.09 17.66
C THR A 76 -19.45 -30.16 16.61
N PRO A 77 -20.23 -31.26 16.54
CA PRO A 77 -19.99 -32.29 15.54
C PRO A 77 -19.95 -31.77 14.09
N ALA A 78 -20.77 -30.75 13.76
CA ALA A 78 -20.95 -30.22 12.41
C ALA A 78 -20.35 -28.82 12.19
N GLN A 79 -19.94 -28.10 13.24
CA GLN A 79 -19.36 -26.76 13.10
C GLN A 79 -18.21 -26.53 14.07
N ALA A 80 -17.18 -25.85 13.58
CA ALA A 80 -16.08 -25.35 14.39
C ALA A 80 -15.85 -23.86 14.11
N PHE A 81 -15.39 -23.13 15.12
CA PHE A 81 -14.88 -21.77 14.96
C PHE A 81 -13.55 -21.66 15.70
N ALA A 82 -12.54 -21.11 15.03
CA ALA A 82 -11.24 -20.89 15.62
C ALA A 82 -10.61 -19.57 15.16
N GLU A 83 -9.80 -19.00 16.04
CA GLU A 83 -8.86 -17.94 15.71
C GLU A 83 -7.46 -18.56 15.56
N TYR A 84 -6.71 -18.10 14.56
CA TYR A 84 -5.34 -18.54 14.33
C TYR A 84 -4.58 -17.45 13.59
N SER A 85 -3.25 -17.53 13.62
CA SER A 85 -2.38 -16.48 13.08
C SER A 85 -1.35 -17.05 12.13
N VAL A 86 -0.80 -16.17 11.31
CA VAL A 86 0.33 -16.43 10.42
C VAL A 86 1.32 -15.31 10.63
N GLU A 87 2.59 -15.64 10.51
CA GLU A 87 3.65 -14.65 10.37
C GLU A 87 4.75 -15.31 9.53
N ALA A 88 5.02 -14.74 8.35
CA ALA A 88 5.95 -15.30 7.39
C ALA A 88 6.41 -14.17 6.45
N GLU A 89 7.62 -14.27 5.91
CA GLU A 89 8.10 -13.29 4.94
C GLU A 89 7.36 -13.42 3.60
N VAL A 90 7.06 -12.28 2.97
CA VAL A 90 6.60 -12.18 1.59
C VAL A 90 7.81 -11.83 0.72
N PRO A 91 8.42 -12.79 -0.01
CA PRO A 91 9.69 -12.54 -0.69
C PRO A 91 9.63 -11.40 -1.72
N ALA A 92 8.46 -11.17 -2.34
CA ALA A 92 8.28 -10.11 -3.33
C ALA A 92 8.39 -8.69 -2.76
N THR A 93 8.12 -8.51 -1.46
CA THR A 93 8.11 -7.19 -0.79
C THR A 93 9.12 -7.08 0.34
N GLY A 94 9.74 -8.20 0.76
CA GLY A 94 10.63 -8.27 1.93
C GLY A 94 9.94 -8.04 3.27
N GLN A 95 8.60 -7.99 3.29
CA GLN A 95 7.84 -7.72 4.50
C GLN A 95 7.37 -8.97 5.20
N ILE A 96 7.10 -8.84 6.49
CA ILE A 96 6.49 -9.90 7.30
C ILE A 96 4.96 -9.81 7.18
N TYR A 97 4.35 -10.83 6.59
CA TYR A 97 2.92 -11.03 6.59
C TYR A 97 2.42 -11.55 7.93
N LYS A 98 2.18 -10.64 8.87
CA LYS A 98 1.57 -10.91 10.17
C LYS A 98 0.05 -10.76 10.08
N GLN A 99 -0.67 -11.87 10.24
CA GLN A 99 -2.12 -11.91 10.04
C GLN A 99 -2.81 -12.72 11.14
N THR A 100 -4.03 -12.30 11.48
CA THR A 100 -4.98 -13.08 12.28
C THR A 100 -6.17 -13.46 11.42
N TYR A 101 -6.54 -14.73 11.47
CA TYR A 101 -7.70 -15.29 10.82
C TYR A 101 -8.73 -15.72 11.86
N ALA A 102 -10.00 -15.59 11.52
CA ALA A 102 -11.12 -16.20 12.24
C ALA A 102 -11.90 -17.09 11.27
N GLY A 103 -11.77 -18.40 11.44
CA GLY A 103 -12.32 -19.42 10.54
C GLY A 103 -13.57 -20.07 11.12
N ARG A 104 -14.69 -20.02 10.39
CA ARG A 104 -15.88 -20.83 10.63
C ARG A 104 -15.91 -22.00 9.65
N LEU A 105 -15.93 -23.21 10.19
CA LEU A 105 -16.03 -24.44 9.43
C LEU A 105 -17.43 -25.06 9.60
N VAL A 106 -17.99 -25.57 8.50
CA VAL A 106 -19.17 -26.45 8.47
C VAL A 106 -18.75 -27.80 7.89
N ALA A 107 -19.10 -28.87 8.58
CA ALA A 107 -18.76 -30.24 8.25
C ALA A 107 -20.01 -31.08 8.05
N GLU A 108 -19.99 -31.90 6.99
CA GLU A 108 -20.99 -32.92 6.73
C GLU A 108 -20.30 -34.21 6.32
N LYS A 109 -20.78 -35.35 6.84
CA LYS A 109 -20.26 -36.70 6.51
C LYS A 109 -18.73 -36.82 6.64
N GLY A 110 -18.13 -36.06 7.56
CA GLY A 110 -16.68 -36.04 7.78
C GLY A 110 -15.87 -35.32 6.72
N GLN A 111 -16.48 -34.40 5.98
CA GLN A 111 -15.84 -33.52 5.00
C GLN A 111 -16.23 -32.07 5.24
N ILE A 112 -15.40 -31.14 4.77
CA ILE A 112 -15.65 -29.70 4.85
C ILE A 112 -16.59 -29.30 3.72
N THR A 113 -17.79 -28.82 4.04
CA THR A 113 -18.70 -28.24 3.04
C THR A 113 -18.49 -26.74 2.89
N LEU A 114 -18.11 -26.06 3.98
CA LEU A 114 -17.73 -24.64 3.96
C LEU A 114 -16.61 -24.38 4.98
N LEU A 115 -15.55 -23.72 4.53
CA LEU A 115 -14.63 -22.98 5.40
C LEU A 115 -14.70 -21.51 5.00
N ARG A 116 -15.15 -20.66 5.92
CA ARG A 116 -15.21 -19.21 5.73
C ARG A 116 -14.29 -18.53 6.71
N GLU A 117 -13.30 -17.81 6.20
CA GLU A 117 -12.28 -17.12 6.99
C GLU A 117 -12.44 -15.61 6.88
N SER A 118 -12.44 -14.92 8.02
CA SER A 118 -12.28 -13.47 8.10
C SER A 118 -10.83 -13.13 8.43
N MET A 119 -10.33 -12.01 7.92
CA MET A 119 -8.93 -11.59 8.06
C MET A 119 -8.82 -10.06 8.03
N ASP A 120 -7.73 -9.50 8.55
CA ASP A 120 -7.41 -8.08 8.43
C ASP A 120 -6.88 -7.77 7.03
N THR A 121 -7.70 -7.12 6.19
CA THR A 121 -7.30 -6.77 4.83
C THR A 121 -6.26 -5.67 4.76
N LEU A 122 -6.11 -4.83 5.79
CA LEU A 122 -5.04 -3.84 5.86
C LEU A 122 -3.70 -4.52 6.16
N ALA A 123 -3.68 -5.51 7.05
CA ALA A 123 -2.47 -6.30 7.30
C ALA A 123 -2.02 -7.06 6.04
N ALA A 124 -2.97 -7.63 5.29
CA ALA A 124 -2.67 -8.25 4.00
C ALA A 124 -2.22 -7.24 2.95
N GLN A 125 -2.90 -6.11 2.80
CA GLN A 125 -2.49 -5.05 1.89
C GLN A 125 -1.05 -4.66 2.20
N ARG A 126 -0.74 -4.27 3.44
CA ARG A 126 0.60 -3.86 3.87
C ARG A 126 1.66 -4.88 3.49
N ALA A 127 1.47 -6.16 3.78
CA ALA A 127 2.48 -7.19 3.52
C ALA A 127 2.69 -7.51 2.03
N PHE A 128 1.61 -7.47 1.22
CA PHE A 128 1.65 -7.87 -0.19
C PHE A 128 1.80 -6.69 -1.17
N THR A 129 1.59 -5.46 -0.71
CA THR A 129 2.06 -4.26 -1.41
C THR A 129 3.45 -3.94 -0.88
N ASP A 130 4.35 -3.46 -1.73
CA ASP A 130 5.60 -2.88 -1.26
C ASP A 130 5.29 -1.81 -0.19
N ALA A 131 5.74 -1.99 1.07
CA ALA A 131 5.51 -1.04 2.17
C ALA A 131 6.45 0.15 2.12
N ARG A 132 6.89 0.51 0.92
CA ARG A 132 6.57 1.86 0.50
C ARG A 132 5.04 2.01 0.44
N ILE A 133 4.40 2.14 1.61
CA ILE A 133 3.17 2.93 1.74
C ILE A 133 3.38 4.09 0.80
N SER A 134 2.54 4.23 -0.24
CA SER A 134 2.69 5.23 -1.29
C SER A 134 3.27 6.52 -0.70
N SER A 135 4.59 6.68 -0.85
CA SER A 135 5.40 7.84 -0.47
C SER A 135 5.17 8.97 -1.47
N ILE A 136 4.05 8.92 -2.18
CA ILE A 136 3.66 9.92 -3.17
C ILE A 136 3.27 11.15 -2.37
N GLY A 137 4.24 12.05 -2.21
CA GLY A 137 4.11 13.28 -1.43
C GLY A 137 4.81 13.27 -0.07
N ASP A 138 5.38 12.15 0.38
CA ASP A 138 6.26 12.15 1.56
C ASP A 138 7.63 12.71 1.19
N HIS A 139 8.21 13.51 2.08
CA HIS A 139 9.50 14.14 1.87
C HIS A 139 10.43 13.83 3.04
N ASP A 140 11.60 13.28 2.75
CA ASP A 140 12.66 13.14 3.75
C ASP A 140 13.54 14.39 3.75
N LYS A 141 13.09 15.41 4.47
CA LYS A 141 13.84 16.67 4.65
C LYS A 141 14.96 16.56 5.69
N THR A 142 15.33 15.35 6.13
CA THR A 142 16.50 15.14 7.00
C THR A 142 17.80 14.98 6.19
N GLN A 143 17.69 14.71 4.88
CA GLN A 143 18.84 14.60 4.00
C GLN A 143 19.52 15.96 3.78
N PRO A 144 20.85 15.99 3.57
CA PRO A 144 21.57 17.22 3.25
C PRO A 144 20.98 17.90 2.02
N THR A 145 20.55 19.15 2.18
CA THR A 145 19.99 19.98 1.10
C THR A 145 20.84 21.25 0.96
N ALA A 146 21.40 21.50 -0.22
CA ALA A 146 22.21 22.69 -0.49
C ALA A 146 21.42 23.80 -1.17
N ILE A 147 20.44 23.45 -2.00
CA ILE A 147 19.60 24.41 -2.72
C ILE A 147 18.14 24.20 -2.34
N VAL A 148 17.43 25.27 -1.99
CA VAL A 148 15.97 25.25 -1.80
C VAL A 148 15.33 26.24 -2.76
N VAL A 149 14.24 25.84 -3.41
CA VAL A 149 13.38 26.73 -4.18
C VAL A 149 12.03 26.81 -3.50
N SER A 150 11.52 28.03 -3.32
CA SER A 150 10.18 28.28 -2.81
C SER A 150 9.47 29.23 -3.74
N ALA A 151 8.27 28.89 -4.18
CA ALA A 151 7.46 29.78 -4.99
C ALA A 151 5.97 29.77 -4.62
N TYR A 152 5.35 30.93 -4.73
CA TYR A 152 3.92 31.15 -4.60
C TYR A 152 3.33 31.42 -5.97
N TYR A 153 2.19 30.81 -6.26
CA TYR A 153 1.40 31.06 -7.45
C TYR A 153 -0.02 31.40 -7.03
N ARG A 154 -0.63 32.38 -7.69
CA ARG A 154 -2.08 32.56 -7.71
C ARG A 154 -2.54 32.47 -9.15
N VAL A 155 -3.29 31.42 -9.45
CA VAL A 155 -3.76 31.10 -10.79
C VAL A 155 -5.15 31.70 -10.98
N HIS A 156 -5.51 32.06 -12.21
CA HIS A 156 -6.89 32.43 -12.49
C HIS A 156 -7.80 31.19 -12.31
N PRO A 157 -8.98 31.30 -11.66
CA PRO A 157 -9.80 30.14 -11.31
C PRO A 157 -10.17 29.23 -12.49
N GLU A 158 -10.43 29.82 -13.66
CA GLU A 158 -10.76 29.08 -14.89
C GLU A 158 -9.60 28.25 -15.45
N ASP A 159 -8.34 28.63 -15.14
CA ASP A 159 -7.15 27.96 -15.66
C ASP A 159 -6.52 27.04 -14.61
N ARG A 160 -7.13 26.94 -13.42
CA ARG A 160 -6.62 26.18 -12.28
C ARG A 160 -6.35 24.72 -12.64
N GLN A 161 -7.28 24.08 -13.36
CA GLN A 161 -7.10 22.67 -13.72
C GLN A 161 -5.98 22.50 -14.76
N THR A 162 -5.91 23.39 -15.75
CA THR A 162 -4.80 23.43 -16.73
C THR A 162 -3.44 23.56 -16.04
N PHE A 163 -3.34 24.40 -14.99
CA PHE A 163 -2.13 24.50 -14.18
C PHE A 163 -1.78 23.19 -13.49
N ILE A 164 -2.74 22.56 -12.79
CA ILE A 164 -2.54 21.27 -12.09
C ILE A 164 -2.08 20.19 -13.07
N ASP A 165 -2.74 20.09 -14.23
CA ASP A 165 -2.46 19.08 -15.24
C ASP A 165 -1.08 19.29 -15.88
N ALA A 166 -0.60 20.54 -15.95
CA ALA A 166 0.74 20.86 -16.42
C ALA A 166 1.83 20.50 -15.39
N VAL A 167 1.65 20.85 -14.12
CA VAL A 167 2.72 20.72 -13.11
C VAL A 167 2.77 19.35 -12.44
N LYS A 168 1.65 18.60 -12.38
CA LYS A 168 1.63 17.29 -11.71
C LYS A 168 2.57 16.26 -12.34
N PRO A 169 2.59 16.07 -13.68
CA PRO A 169 3.52 15.12 -14.31
C PRO A 169 4.99 15.54 -14.14
N GLU A 170 5.24 16.85 -14.19
CA GLU A 170 6.56 17.42 -14.00
C GLU A 170 7.07 17.20 -12.57
N MET A 171 6.25 17.48 -11.56
CA MET A 171 6.56 17.21 -10.15
C MET A 171 6.92 15.74 -9.94
N GLN A 172 6.13 14.83 -10.52
CA GLN A 172 6.39 13.39 -10.42
C GLN A 172 7.71 13.00 -11.10
N ALA A 173 8.07 13.63 -12.22
CA ALA A 173 9.33 13.39 -12.89
C ALA A 173 10.52 13.96 -12.09
N ALA A 174 10.40 15.18 -11.57
CA ALA A 174 11.42 15.85 -10.76
C ALA A 174 11.77 15.02 -9.51
N GLN A 175 10.75 14.46 -8.85
CA GLN A 175 10.92 13.56 -7.70
C GLN A 175 11.77 12.32 -7.99
N GLN A 176 11.94 11.93 -9.26
CA GLN A 176 12.77 10.78 -9.66
C GLN A 176 14.18 11.19 -10.12
N LEU A 177 14.48 12.50 -10.20
CA LEU A 177 15.79 12.97 -10.64
C LEU A 177 16.85 12.73 -9.56
N PRO A 178 18.07 12.29 -9.95
CA PRO A 178 19.18 12.19 -9.02
C PRO A 178 19.48 13.55 -8.36
N GLY A 179 19.51 13.56 -7.03
CA GLY A 179 19.76 14.76 -6.23
C GLY A 179 18.51 15.59 -5.92
N CYS A 180 17.31 15.19 -6.35
CA CYS A 180 16.07 15.72 -5.79
C CYS A 180 15.88 15.18 -4.36
N VAL A 181 15.92 16.06 -3.36
CA VAL A 181 15.65 15.70 -1.95
C VAL A 181 14.15 15.75 -1.68
N PHE A 182 13.48 16.81 -2.14
CA PHE A 182 12.04 16.93 -2.12
C PHE A 182 11.56 17.86 -3.25
N TYR A 183 10.36 17.63 -3.75
CA TYR A 183 9.72 18.49 -4.75
C TYR A 183 8.20 18.36 -4.61
N ALA A 184 7.52 19.46 -4.31
CA ALA A 184 6.07 19.45 -4.16
C ALA A 184 5.39 20.76 -4.52
N PHE A 185 4.26 20.62 -5.21
CA PHE A 185 3.20 21.62 -5.25
C PHE A 185 2.12 21.29 -4.21
N SER A 186 1.76 22.27 -3.40
CA SER A 186 0.67 22.19 -2.43
C SER A 186 -0.37 23.26 -2.70
N GLN A 187 -1.65 22.91 -2.67
CA GLN A 187 -2.72 23.89 -2.72
C GLN A 187 -2.82 24.62 -1.37
N ASP A 188 -3.01 25.93 -1.41
CA ASP A 188 -3.27 26.72 -0.22
C ASP A 188 -4.63 26.34 0.42
N LEU A 189 -4.67 26.28 1.76
CA LEU A 189 -5.85 25.83 2.49
C LEU A 189 -7.00 26.84 2.49
N VAL A 190 -6.70 28.14 2.34
CA VAL A 190 -7.70 29.22 2.38
C VAL A 190 -8.00 29.80 1.01
N ASN A 191 -7.16 29.54 0.01
CA ASN A 191 -7.39 29.96 -1.36
C ASN A 191 -7.16 28.80 -2.35
N PRO A 192 -8.23 28.23 -2.95
CA PRO A 192 -8.09 27.08 -3.83
C PRO A 192 -7.33 27.37 -5.13
N ASP A 193 -7.15 28.64 -5.49
CA ASP A 193 -6.44 29.06 -6.69
C ASP A 193 -4.98 29.45 -6.39
N ALA A 194 -4.55 29.34 -5.12
CA ALA A 194 -3.18 29.56 -4.72
C ALA A 194 -2.43 28.23 -4.52
N PHE A 195 -1.18 28.20 -4.97
CA PHE A 195 -0.30 27.05 -4.88
C PHE A 195 1.07 27.45 -4.35
N HIS A 196 1.67 26.55 -3.57
CA HIS A 196 2.99 26.68 -2.97
C HIS A 196 3.89 25.59 -3.55
N LEU A 197 4.99 25.99 -4.18
CA LEU A 197 6.05 25.11 -4.63
C LEU A 197 7.17 25.12 -3.59
N SER A 198 7.59 23.94 -3.18
CA SER A 198 8.75 23.75 -2.31
C SER A 198 9.61 22.63 -2.89
N GLU A 199 10.86 22.98 -3.21
CA GLU A 199 11.85 22.07 -3.78
C GLU A 199 13.13 22.12 -2.96
N GLY A 200 13.81 20.99 -2.86
CA GLY A 200 15.10 20.84 -2.21
C GLY A 200 15.99 19.95 -3.05
N TRP A 201 17.20 20.43 -3.30
CA TRP A 201 18.20 19.76 -4.13
C TRP A 201 19.50 19.56 -3.36
N ALA A 202 20.15 18.43 -3.62
CA ALA A 202 21.41 18.06 -2.97
C ALA A 202 22.54 19.05 -3.29
N ASP A 203 22.55 19.61 -4.50
CA ASP A 203 23.53 20.57 -5.01
C ASP A 203 22.97 21.40 -6.18
N ILE A 204 23.78 22.35 -6.66
CA ILE A 204 23.42 23.22 -7.78
C ILE A 204 23.30 22.46 -9.11
N ASP A 205 24.12 21.42 -9.33
CA ASP A 205 24.10 20.63 -10.55
C ASP A 205 22.79 19.82 -10.67
N ALA A 206 22.29 19.28 -9.56
CA ALA A 206 21.01 18.60 -9.49
C ALA A 206 19.85 19.54 -9.82
N TYR A 207 19.88 20.77 -9.28
CA TYR A 207 18.92 21.82 -9.61
C TYR A 207 18.98 22.23 -11.09
N GLU A 208 20.18 22.47 -11.64
CA GLU A 208 20.31 22.86 -13.05
C GLU A 208 19.91 21.73 -14.00
N ARG A 209 20.15 20.46 -13.66
CA ARG A 209 19.63 19.33 -14.45
C ARG A 209 18.11 19.35 -14.53
N HIS A 210 17.44 19.72 -13.44
CA HIS A 210 15.98 19.86 -13.41
C HIS A 210 15.49 20.98 -14.31
N GLU A 211 16.06 22.18 -14.17
CA GLU A 211 15.72 23.37 -14.98
C GLU A 211 15.91 23.15 -16.49
N HIS A 212 16.81 22.24 -16.88
CA HIS A 212 17.04 21.88 -18.28
C HIS A 212 16.29 20.59 -18.72
N SER A 213 15.51 19.97 -17.83
CA SER A 213 14.79 18.74 -18.15
C SER A 213 13.64 18.98 -19.13
N ALA A 214 13.40 18.02 -20.03
CA ALA A 214 12.33 18.14 -21.02
C ALA A 214 10.93 18.25 -20.36
N THR A 215 10.72 17.58 -19.23
CA THR A 215 9.47 17.64 -18.45
C THR A 215 9.23 19.00 -17.85
N PHE A 216 10.28 19.63 -17.28
CA PHE A 216 10.19 20.99 -16.76
C PHE A 216 9.89 22.00 -17.87
N LEU A 217 10.66 21.97 -18.97
CA LEU A 217 10.48 22.91 -20.09
C LEU A 217 9.10 22.77 -20.75
N GLN A 218 8.56 21.55 -20.81
CA GLN A 218 7.20 21.32 -21.32
C GLN A 218 6.13 21.92 -20.39
N ALA A 219 6.21 21.66 -19.08
CA ALA A 219 5.28 22.23 -18.10
C ALA A 219 5.37 23.76 -18.07
N LEU A 220 6.58 24.31 -18.07
CA LEU A 220 6.81 25.75 -18.14
C LEU A 220 6.19 26.36 -19.40
N SER A 221 6.36 25.74 -20.56
CA SER A 221 5.74 26.20 -21.81
C SER A 221 4.21 26.22 -21.70
N THR A 222 3.59 25.18 -21.15
CA THR A 222 2.13 25.14 -20.95
C THR A 222 1.66 26.22 -19.98
N VAL A 223 2.31 26.34 -18.82
CA VAL A 223 1.94 27.35 -17.81
C VAL A 223 2.09 28.77 -18.37
N VAL A 224 3.15 29.08 -19.10
CA VAL A 224 3.38 30.42 -19.66
C VAL A 224 2.39 30.77 -20.77
N LYS A 225 1.95 29.80 -21.57
CA LYS A 225 1.10 30.05 -22.76
C LYS A 225 -0.38 29.94 -22.49
N GLU A 226 -0.77 29.03 -21.61
CA GLU A 226 -2.16 28.58 -21.45
C GLU A 226 -2.75 28.88 -20.07
N VAL A 227 -1.97 29.43 -19.14
CA VAL A 227 -2.42 29.71 -17.76
C VAL A 227 -2.23 31.18 -17.41
N ARG A 228 -3.32 31.85 -17.02
CA ARG A 228 -3.26 33.20 -16.46
C ARG A 228 -2.77 33.13 -15.02
N ILE A 229 -1.50 33.48 -14.81
CA ILE A 229 -0.92 33.65 -13.47
C ILE A 229 -1.19 35.07 -12.98
N LEU A 230 -2.04 35.20 -11.97
CA LEU A 230 -2.42 36.48 -11.34
C LEU A 230 -1.34 36.99 -10.40
N HIS A 231 -0.55 36.09 -9.81
CA HIS A 231 0.56 36.42 -8.93
C HIS A 231 1.60 35.31 -8.96
N ARG A 232 2.88 35.68 -8.97
CA ARG A 232 3.98 34.73 -8.79
C ARG A 232 5.14 35.39 -8.06
N GLU A 233 5.64 34.71 -7.03
CA GLU A 233 6.90 35.03 -6.38
C GLU A 233 7.70 33.74 -6.24
N GLY A 234 8.93 33.70 -6.74
CA GLY A 234 9.79 32.52 -6.66
C GLY A 234 11.19 32.93 -6.24
N VAL A 235 11.74 32.23 -5.26
CA VAL A 235 13.06 32.49 -4.68
C VAL A 235 13.83 31.19 -4.55
N ARG A 236 15.11 31.24 -4.92
CA ARG A 236 16.09 30.18 -4.69
C ARG A 236 17.02 30.61 -3.56
N TYR A 237 17.32 29.68 -2.65
CA TYR A 237 18.18 29.88 -1.51
C TYR A 237 19.35 28.90 -1.57
N ASP A 238 20.54 29.41 -1.23
CA ASP A 238 21.68 28.57 -0.88
C ASP A 238 21.62 28.29 0.63
N VAL A 239 21.52 27.02 1.00
CA VAL A 239 21.37 26.59 2.39
C VAL A 239 22.74 26.62 3.06
N ALA A 240 22.93 27.57 3.99
CA ALA A 240 24.13 27.62 4.79
C ALA A 240 24.13 26.58 5.92
N ILE A 241 22.98 26.39 6.58
CA ILE A 241 22.78 25.46 7.71
C ILE A 241 21.36 24.90 7.64
N GLN A 242 21.21 23.60 7.88
CA GLN A 242 19.93 22.90 7.99
C GLN A 242 19.67 22.52 9.45
N HIS A 243 18.56 23.00 10.01
CA HIS A 243 18.11 22.66 11.35
C HIS A 243 16.95 21.67 11.29
N ILE A 244 16.98 20.63 12.14
CA ILE A 244 15.92 19.63 12.25
C ILE A 244 15.26 19.80 13.61
N ASP A 245 14.16 20.57 13.62
CA ASP A 245 13.38 20.83 14.82
C ASP A 245 12.08 20.03 14.80
N ASP A 246 11.72 19.43 15.94
CA ASP A 246 10.40 18.81 16.12
C ASP A 246 9.57 19.59 17.14
N PRO A 247 8.60 20.40 16.70
CA PRO A 247 7.80 21.22 17.60
C PRO A 247 6.86 20.38 18.49
N ARG A 248 6.65 19.09 18.19
CA ARG A 248 5.76 18.23 19.00
C ARG A 248 6.30 18.02 20.41
N GLY A 249 7.63 18.08 20.58
CA GLY A 249 8.26 18.05 21.91
C GLY A 249 7.86 19.24 22.82
N LYS A 250 7.20 20.27 22.29
CA LYS A 250 6.70 21.42 23.07
C LYS A 250 5.33 21.19 23.71
N VAL A 251 4.63 20.12 23.33
CA VAL A 251 3.26 19.81 23.77
C VAL A 251 3.12 18.40 24.35
N THR A 252 4.24 17.69 24.51
CA THR A 252 4.29 16.41 25.23
C THR A 252 4.52 16.68 26.72
N ASP A 253 3.48 16.47 27.52
CA ASP A 253 3.56 16.39 28.99
C ASP A 253 4.32 15.13 29.46
#